data_AF-A0A948GAM6-F1
#
_entry.id   AF-A0A948GAM6-F1
#
_cell.length_a   1.000
_cell.length_b   1.000
_cell.length_c   1.000
_cell.angle_alpha   90.00
_cell.angle_beta   90.00
_cell.angle_gamma   90.00
#
_symmetry.space_group_name_H-M   'P 1'
#
loop_
_entity.id
_entity.type
_entity.pdbx_description
1 polymer ?
#
loop_
_entity_poly.entity_id
_entity_poly.type
_entity_poly.pdbx_seq_one_letter_code
_entity_poly.pdbx_strand_id
1 'polypeptide(L)'
;MLKKQKILIFLLLIIFLLILYLIFTSESVKQTNSLNQWIKQDSSVLLEADYKPKAKEIFTAYQSLTENNSFTNKNIMELKNKLLDLKVPVKFKELHIQFVLALIKMENYLSQKDEQEKSDSSQAINQLKVDYNWLNN
;
A
#
# COMPACT_ATOMS: atom_id res chain seq x y z
N MET A 1 -43.17 29.64 24.95
CA MET A 1 -42.23 29.23 23.87
C MET A 1 -42.63 29.91 22.56
N LEU A 2 -41.81 30.84 22.10
CA LEU A 2 -42.04 31.61 20.87
C LEU A 2 -42.12 30.65 19.69
N LYS A 3 -43.07 30.85 18.75
CA LYS A 3 -43.33 29.93 17.61
C LYS A 3 -42.06 29.49 16.86
N LYS A 4 -41.04 30.36 16.81
CA LYS A 4 -39.71 30.11 16.24
C LYS A 4 -38.93 28.99 16.95
N GLN A 5 -39.02 28.88 18.27
CA GLN A 5 -38.38 27.82 19.06
C GLN A 5 -39.02 26.46 18.80
N LYS A 6 -40.35 26.41 18.59
CA LYS A 6 -41.06 25.16 18.25
C LYS A 6 -40.64 24.62 16.88
N ILE A 7 -40.46 25.52 15.90
CA ILE A 7 -39.98 25.16 14.54
C ILE A 7 -38.55 24.63 14.60
N LEU A 8 -37.68 25.27 15.39
CA LEU A 8 -36.29 24.85 15.53
C LEU A 8 -36.16 23.47 16.20
N ILE A 9 -36.96 23.21 17.25
CA ILE A 9 -37.01 21.89 17.91
C ILE A 9 -37.53 20.81 16.95
N PHE A 10 -38.55 21.12 16.14
CA PHE A 10 -39.09 20.19 15.16
C PHE A 10 -38.09 19.84 14.06
N LEU A 11 -37.32 20.82 13.57
CA LEU A 11 -36.25 20.58 12.59
C LEU A 11 -35.14 19.67 13.16
N LEU A 12 -34.76 19.90 14.42
CA LEU A 12 -33.72 19.13 15.10
C LEU A 12 -34.15 17.66 15.32
N LEU A 13 -35.44 17.44 15.60
CA LEU A 13 -36.03 16.10 15.71
C LEU A 13 -35.97 15.33 14.39
N ILE A 14 -36.25 15.99 13.26
CA ILE A 14 -36.20 15.36 11.92
C ILE A 14 -34.77 14.93 11.58
N ILE A 15 -33.78 15.79 11.85
CA ILE A 15 -32.37 15.49 11.61
C ILE A 15 -31.93 14.28 12.45
N PHE A 16 -32.36 14.23 13.71
CA PHE A 16 -32.06 13.11 14.60
C PHE A 16 -32.63 11.78 14.10
N LEU A 17 -33.87 11.78 13.61
CA LEU A 17 -34.51 10.60 13.02
C LEU A 17 -33.79 10.11 11.75
N LEU A 18 -33.28 11.03 10.93
CA LEU A 18 -32.49 10.72 9.73
C LEU A 18 -31.17 10.02 10.06
N ILE A 19 -30.49 10.47 11.13
CA ILE A 19 -29.24 9.84 11.61
C ILE A 19 -29.52 8.43 12.12
N LEU A 20 -30.61 8.25 12.90
CA LEU A 20 -31.02 6.92 13.37
C LEU A 20 -31.35 5.99 12.20
N TYR A 21 -32.06 6.48 11.18
CA TYR A 21 -32.37 5.69 9.99
C TYR A 21 -31.11 5.17 9.29
N LEU A 22 -30.09 6.02 9.10
CA LEU A 22 -28.81 5.61 8.50
C LEU A 22 -28.13 4.48 9.28
N ILE A 23 -28.12 4.57 10.62
CA ILE A 23 -27.54 3.53 11.48
C ILE A 23 -28.35 2.22 11.41
N PHE A 24 -29.68 2.29 11.33
CA PHE A 24 -30.51 1.09 11.22
C PHE A 24 -30.43 0.42 9.84
N THR A 25 -30.24 1.20 8.77
CA THR A 25 -30.10 0.66 7.40
C THR A 25 -28.70 0.19 7.05
N SER A 26 -27.70 0.40 7.92
CA SER A 26 -26.40 -0.26 7.75
C SER A 26 -26.51 -1.73 8.13
N GLU A 27 -27.17 -2.52 7.27
CA GLU A 27 -27.09 -3.98 7.33
C GLU A 27 -25.63 -4.40 7.31
N SER A 28 -25.22 -5.10 8.36
CA SER A 28 -23.91 -5.73 8.43
C SER A 28 -23.88 -6.84 7.39
N VAL A 29 -23.06 -6.69 6.36
CA VAL A 29 -22.78 -7.73 5.36
C VAL A 29 -22.23 -8.97 6.08
N LYS A 30 -23.12 -9.93 6.41
CA LYS A 30 -22.70 -11.23 6.93
C LYS A 30 -22.16 -12.05 5.77
N GLN A 31 -20.84 -12.13 5.72
CA GLN A 31 -20.07 -12.85 4.72
C GLN A 31 -20.30 -14.37 4.84
N THR A 32 -20.90 -14.97 3.82
CA THR A 32 -21.02 -16.42 3.60
C THR A 32 -19.61 -17.00 3.38
N ASN A 33 -19.00 -17.58 4.42
CA ASN A 33 -17.54 -17.74 4.51
C ASN A 33 -16.94 -19.11 4.17
N SER A 34 -17.69 -20.20 3.98
CA SER A 34 -17.04 -21.53 3.91
C SER A 34 -16.45 -21.88 2.55
N LEU A 35 -17.11 -21.55 1.42
CA LEU A 35 -16.65 -21.96 0.08
C LEU A 35 -15.69 -20.94 -0.55
N ASN A 36 -15.84 -19.66 -0.21
CA ASN A 36 -14.93 -18.59 -0.64
C ASN A 36 -13.60 -18.57 0.12
N GLN A 37 -13.51 -19.15 1.32
CA GLN A 37 -12.24 -19.23 2.06
C GLN A 37 -11.24 -20.15 1.36
N TRP A 38 -11.66 -21.33 0.90
CA TRP A 38 -10.77 -22.28 0.22
C TRP A 38 -10.24 -21.73 -1.10
N ILE A 39 -11.12 -21.16 -1.94
CA ILE A 39 -10.72 -20.57 -3.24
C ILE A 39 -9.83 -19.34 -3.06
N LYS A 40 -10.11 -18.49 -2.05
CA LYS A 40 -9.25 -17.35 -1.72
C LYS A 40 -7.91 -17.78 -1.14
N GLN A 41 -7.87 -18.85 -0.35
CA GLN A 41 -6.65 -19.36 0.25
C GLN A 41 -5.70 -19.91 -0.83
N ASP A 42 -6.18 -20.77 -1.74
CA ASP A 42 -5.38 -21.26 -2.86
C ASP A 42 -4.91 -20.14 -3.79
N SER A 43 -5.81 -19.20 -4.12
CA SER A 43 -5.44 -18.04 -4.95
C SER A 43 -4.40 -17.15 -4.27
N SER A 44 -4.51 -16.96 -2.95
CA SER A 44 -3.54 -16.16 -2.18
C SER A 44 -2.17 -16.83 -2.10
N VAL A 45 -2.11 -18.15 -1.95
CA VAL A 45 -0.86 -18.91 -1.91
C VAL A 45 -0.14 -18.85 -3.26
N LEU A 46 -0.89 -19.01 -4.36
CA LEU A 46 -0.34 -18.87 -5.72
C LEU A 46 0.17 -17.45 -5.99
N LEU A 47 -0.56 -16.42 -5.54
CA LEU A 47 -0.13 -15.03 -5.66
C LEU A 47 1.11 -14.73 -4.80
N GLU A 48 1.23 -15.29 -3.59
CA GLU A 48 2.44 -15.16 -2.78
C GLU A 48 3.65 -15.83 -3.44
N ALA A 49 3.45 -17.02 -4.03
CA ALA A 49 4.49 -17.78 -4.72
C ALA A 49 4.99 -17.07 -6.00
N ASP A 50 4.12 -16.34 -6.71
CA ASP A 50 4.51 -15.52 -7.87
C ASP A 50 5.13 -14.17 -7.47
N TYR A 51 4.60 -13.54 -6.42
CA TYR A 51 5.04 -12.21 -5.98
C TYR A 51 6.46 -12.19 -5.42
N LYS A 52 6.77 -13.10 -4.49
CA LYS A 52 8.07 -13.13 -3.80
C LYS A 52 9.27 -13.17 -4.75
N PRO A 53 9.37 -14.11 -5.71
CA PRO A 53 10.54 -14.18 -6.58
C PRO A 53 10.70 -12.91 -7.43
N LYS A 54 9.60 -12.35 -7.95
CA LYS A 54 9.63 -11.13 -8.76
C LYS A 54 10.02 -9.90 -7.96
N ALA A 55 9.46 -9.74 -6.77
CA ALA A 55 9.83 -8.65 -5.86
C ALA A 55 11.30 -8.75 -5.44
N LYS A 56 11.80 -9.97 -5.17
CA LYS A 56 13.21 -10.21 -4.85
C LYS A 56 14.12 -9.87 -6.04
N GLU A 57 13.76 -10.25 -7.26
CA GLU A 57 14.53 -9.92 -8.46
C GLU A 57 14.71 -8.40 -8.61
N ILE A 58 13.62 -7.64 -8.47
CA ILE A 58 13.66 -6.17 -8.53
C ILE A 58 14.52 -5.60 -7.39
N PHE A 59 14.41 -6.18 -6.20
CA PHE A 59 15.20 -5.78 -5.03
C PHE A 59 16.70 -5.99 -5.25
N THR A 60 17.11 -7.16 -5.74
CA THR A 60 18.50 -7.45 -6.06
C THR A 60 19.01 -6.54 -7.18
N ALA A 61 18.21 -6.31 -8.23
CA ALA A 61 18.57 -5.40 -9.31
C ALA A 61 18.79 -3.96 -8.79
N TYR A 62 17.94 -3.49 -7.87
CA TYR A 62 18.12 -2.20 -7.23
C TYR A 62 19.45 -2.12 -6.46
N GLN A 63 19.76 -3.13 -5.63
CA GLN A 63 21.00 -3.17 -4.87
C GLN A 63 22.22 -3.10 -5.79
N SER A 64 22.26 -3.96 -6.82
CA SER A 64 23.35 -3.99 -7.79
C SER A 64 23.53 -2.65 -8.52
N LEU A 65 22.45 -1.93 -8.82
CA LEU A 65 22.56 -0.59 -9.41
C LEU A 65 23.18 0.40 -8.43
N THR A 66 22.70 0.42 -7.18
CA THR A 66 23.15 1.38 -6.17
C THR A 66 24.58 1.15 -5.70
N GLU A 67 25.07 -0.10 -5.69
CA GLU A 67 26.45 -0.44 -5.32
C GLU A 67 27.47 0.01 -6.38
N ASN A 68 27.08 0.00 -7.66
CA ASN A 68 27.97 0.35 -8.76
C ASN A 68 28.14 1.86 -9.00
N ASN A 69 27.44 2.72 -8.24
CA ASN A 69 27.48 4.20 -8.31
C ASN A 69 27.26 4.83 -9.70
N SER A 70 26.93 4.03 -10.73
CA SER A 70 26.77 4.43 -12.13
C SER A 70 25.39 4.05 -12.65
N PHE A 71 24.36 4.51 -11.95
CA PHE A 71 22.97 4.26 -12.30
C PHE A 71 22.25 5.57 -12.65
N THR A 72 21.29 5.47 -13.55
CA THR A 72 20.53 6.62 -14.07
C THR A 72 19.10 6.62 -13.56
N ASN A 73 18.42 7.77 -13.69
CA ASN A 73 16.99 7.87 -13.37
C ASN A 73 16.19 6.81 -14.14
N LYS A 74 16.51 6.61 -15.43
CA LYS A 74 15.88 5.59 -16.27
C LYS A 74 15.96 4.18 -15.66
N ASN A 75 17.11 3.81 -15.08
CA ASN A 75 17.26 2.49 -14.47
C ASN A 75 16.34 2.31 -13.26
N ILE A 76 16.22 3.32 -12.40
CA ILE A 76 15.35 3.27 -11.24
C ILE A 76 13.87 3.29 -11.65
N MET A 77 13.53 4.10 -12.67
CA MET A 77 12.18 4.17 -13.22
C MET A 77 11.72 2.83 -13.81
N GLU A 78 12.60 2.12 -14.52
CA GLU A 78 12.30 0.79 -15.05
C GLU A 78 12.00 -0.22 -13.92
N LEU A 79 12.77 -0.19 -12.82
CA LEU A 79 12.51 -1.03 -11.66
C LEU A 79 11.19 -0.67 -10.97
N LYS A 80 10.89 0.62 -10.83
CA LYS A 80 9.64 1.10 -10.24
C LYS A 80 8.43 0.63 -11.06
N ASN A 81 8.50 0.75 -12.38
CA ASN A 81 7.42 0.30 -13.26
C ASN A 81 7.23 -1.22 -13.17
N LYS A 82 8.32 -1.99 -13.22
CA LYS A 82 8.26 -3.45 -13.00
C LYS A 82 7.63 -3.81 -11.66
N LEU A 83 7.92 -3.04 -10.61
CA LEU A 83 7.34 -3.24 -9.30
C LEU A 83 5.84 -2.95 -9.32
N LEU A 84 5.42 -1.80 -9.85
CA LEU A 84 4.01 -1.40 -9.96
C LEU A 84 3.16 -2.38 -10.78
N ASP A 85 3.76 -3.06 -11.76
CA ASP A 85 3.08 -4.06 -12.59
C ASP A 85 2.81 -5.39 -11.85
N LEU A 86 3.39 -5.61 -10.66
CA LEU A 86 3.18 -6.83 -9.89
C LEU A 86 1.78 -6.88 -9.28
N LYS A 87 1.16 -8.06 -9.38
CA LYS A 87 -0.04 -8.37 -8.60
C LYS A 87 0.35 -8.60 -7.15
N VAL A 88 -0.12 -7.74 -6.25
CA VAL A 88 0.32 -7.72 -4.85
C VAL A 88 -0.65 -8.50 -3.95
N PRO A 89 -0.18 -9.56 -3.26
CA PRO A 89 -0.95 -10.20 -2.19
C PRO A 89 -1.15 -9.22 -1.03
N VAL A 90 -2.33 -9.25 -0.39
CA VAL A 90 -2.67 -8.35 0.72
C VAL A 90 -1.59 -8.34 1.82
N LYS A 91 -1.02 -9.52 2.11
CA LYS A 91 0.05 -9.71 3.08
C LYS A 91 1.33 -8.92 2.79
N PHE A 92 1.61 -8.59 1.53
CA PHE A 92 2.81 -7.86 1.11
C PHE A 92 2.53 -6.44 0.64
N LYS A 93 1.32 -5.92 0.88
CA LYS A 93 0.93 -4.56 0.50
C LYS A 93 1.87 -3.51 1.10
N GLU A 94 2.21 -3.65 2.38
CA GLU A 94 3.10 -2.69 3.05
C GLU A 94 4.51 -2.72 2.46
N LEU A 95 5.11 -3.91 2.31
CA LEU A 95 6.39 -4.07 1.61
C LEU A 95 6.36 -3.40 0.24
N HIS A 96 5.31 -3.63 -0.53
CA HIS A 96 5.21 -3.11 -1.88
C HIS A 96 5.20 -1.58 -1.91
N ILE A 97 4.38 -0.97 -1.06
CA ILE A 97 4.27 0.49 -0.95
C ILE A 97 5.61 1.08 -0.52
N GLN A 98 6.21 0.56 0.54
CA GLN A 98 7.49 1.04 1.05
C GLN A 98 8.60 0.90 0.00
N PHE A 99 8.60 -0.19 -0.76
CA PHE A 99 9.58 -0.39 -1.81
C PHE A 99 9.38 0.58 -2.98
N VAL A 100 8.15 0.81 -3.43
CA VAL A 100 7.84 1.84 -4.45
C VAL A 100 8.28 3.22 -3.96
N LEU A 101 8.00 3.58 -2.71
CA LEU A 101 8.40 4.86 -2.13
C LEU A 101 9.92 5.00 -2.10
N ALA A 102 10.65 3.95 -1.71
CA ALA A 102 12.11 3.97 -1.73
C ALA A 102 12.67 4.24 -3.14
N LEU A 103 12.07 3.65 -4.18
CA LEU A 103 12.46 3.91 -5.58
C LEU A 103 12.15 5.36 -5.99
N ILE A 104 10.99 5.91 -5.62
CA ILE A 104 10.64 7.32 -5.88
C ILE A 104 11.65 8.27 -5.24
N LYS A 105 12.04 8.02 -3.98
CA LYS A 105 13.06 8.82 -3.30
C LYS A 105 14.40 8.77 -4.06
N MET A 106 14.80 7.60 -4.54
CA MET A 106 16.02 7.48 -5.33
C MET A 106 15.91 8.22 -6.68
N GLU A 107 14.75 8.20 -7.36
CA GLU A 107 14.51 9.03 -8.55
C GLU A 107 14.61 10.53 -8.25
N ASN A 108 14.07 10.97 -7.11
CA ASN A 108 14.15 12.35 -6.66
C ASN A 108 15.61 12.77 -6.43
N TYR A 109 16.40 11.96 -5.73
CA TYR A 109 17.85 12.19 -5.59
C TYR A 109 18.52 12.32 -6.96
N LEU A 110 18.25 11.41 -7.90
CA LEU A 110 18.90 11.44 -9.21
C LEU A 110 18.57 12.70 -10.01
N SER A 111 17.33 13.20 -9.86
CA SER A 111 16.79 14.36 -10.58
C SER A 111 17.17 15.70 -9.96
N GLN A 112 17.11 15.79 -8.63
CA GLN A 112 17.24 17.04 -7.88
C GLN A 112 18.58 17.15 -7.13
N LYS A 113 19.36 16.06 -7.06
CA LYS A 113 20.59 15.94 -6.26
C LYS A 113 20.37 16.15 -4.76
N ASP A 114 19.19 15.77 -4.27
CA ASP A 114 18.86 15.80 -2.85
C ASP A 114 19.42 14.56 -2.13
N GLU A 115 20.50 14.76 -1.36
CA GLU A 115 21.14 13.68 -0.58
C GLU A 115 20.25 13.14 0.55
N GLN A 116 19.26 13.92 1.04
CA GLN A 116 18.32 13.41 2.03
C GLN A 116 17.46 12.30 1.43
N GLU A 117 17.00 12.47 0.19
CA GLU A 117 16.20 11.45 -0.49
C GLU A 117 16.99 10.17 -0.75
N LYS A 118 18.29 10.28 -1.04
CA LYS A 118 19.19 9.12 -1.16
C LYS A 118 19.33 8.38 0.18
N SER A 119 19.52 9.13 1.26
CA SER A 119 19.64 8.59 2.61
C SER A 119 18.34 7.87 3.02
N ASP A 120 17.20 8.53 2.86
CA ASP A 120 15.88 7.97 3.17
C ASP A 120 15.56 6.72 2.34
N SER A 121 15.88 6.75 1.05
CA SER A 121 15.73 5.59 0.17
C SER A 121 16.55 4.40 0.68
N SER A 122 17.83 4.66 1.02
CA SER A 122 18.74 3.63 1.54
C SER A 122 18.27 3.07 2.87
N GLN A 123 17.77 3.92 3.76
CA GLN A 123 17.20 3.52 5.04
C GLN A 123 15.95 2.65 4.85
N ALA A 124 15.02 3.06 3.98
CA ALA A 124 13.82 2.29 3.68
C ALA A 124 14.16 0.89 3.13
N ILE A 125 15.12 0.79 2.22
CA ILE A 125 15.60 -0.47 1.66
C ILE A 125 16.21 -1.37 2.73
N ASN A 126 17.02 -0.81 3.63
CA ASN A 126 17.61 -1.58 4.73
C ASN A 126 16.54 -2.04 5.73
N GLN A 127 15.52 -1.23 6.00
CA GLN A 127 14.41 -1.64 6.85
C GLN A 127 13.63 -2.80 6.21
N LEU A 128 13.36 -2.76 4.91
CA LEU A 128 12.72 -3.86 4.18
C LEU A 128 13.49 -5.18 4.30
N LYS A 129 14.83 -5.15 4.29
CA LYS A 129 15.67 -6.34 4.51
C LYS A 129 15.45 -6.98 5.88
N VAL A 130 15.27 -6.14 6.90
CA VAL A 130 15.06 -6.57 8.29
C VAL A 130 13.66 -7.13 8.48
N ASP A 131 12.66 -6.44 7.95
CA ASP A 131 11.25 -6.83 8.12
C ASP A 131 10.88 -8.06 7.28
N TYR A 132 11.60 -8.29 6.17
CA TYR A 132 11.31 -9.34 5.21
C TYR A 132 12.57 -10.12 4.82
N ASN A 133 13.03 -10.99 5.73
CA ASN A 133 14.27 -11.78 5.60
C ASN A 133 14.45 -12.52 4.26
N TRP A 134 13.36 -12.92 3.61
CA TRP A 134 13.41 -13.61 2.31
C TRP A 134 13.89 -12.71 1.15
N LEU A 135 13.98 -11.40 1.33
CA LEU A 135 14.62 -10.50 0.37
C LEU A 135 16.14 -10.69 0.33
N ASN A 136 16.76 -11.17 1.41
CA ASN A 136 18.21 -11.41 1.49
C ASN A 136 18.63 -12.86 1.20
N ASN A 137 17.71 -13.81 1.30
CA ASN A 137 17.95 -15.25 1.13
C ASN A 137 17.59 -15.67 -0.28
#